data_AF-A0A0K8QGZ1-F1
#
_entry.id   AF-A0A0K8QGZ1-F1
#
_cell.length_a   1.000
_cell.length_b   1.000
_cell.length_c   1.000
_cell.angle_alpha   90.00
_cell.angle_beta   90.00
_cell.angle_gamma   90.00
#
_symmetry.space_group_name_H-M   'P 1'
#
loop_
_entity.id
_entity.type
_entity.pdbx_description
1 polymer ?
#
loop_
_entity_poly.entity_id
_entity_poly.type
_entity_poly.pdbx_seq_one_letter_code
_entity_poly.pdbx_strand_id
1 'polypeptide(L)'
;MLGLSLIMELRVYGRIQGIITLIVTFLWVVGAFFTALLALAKLFLMFGLFVAAPFGTIAYLALWGSFPTSQAAAILALLLLLKIVFAVLLVLSQPKFLKVTGLVVLLLVSVLVQVILGLIHSFLPGPLVSIGDQFWALITVVVALVWALVMLIGSIPAIINALRVSGSAGD
;
A
#
# COMPACT_ATOMS: atom_id res chain seq x y z
N MET A 1 19.83 1.34 -3.15
CA MET A 1 20.48 0.81 -4.37
C MET A 1 21.49 1.77 -5.02
N LEU A 2 21.48 3.09 -4.73
CA LEU A 2 22.46 4.07 -5.25
C LEU A 2 23.94 3.77 -4.94
N GLY A 3 24.25 3.13 -3.81
CA GLY A 3 25.64 2.76 -3.50
C GLY A 3 26.22 1.69 -4.43
N LEU A 4 25.35 0.87 -5.03
CA LEU A 4 25.76 -0.24 -5.88
C LEU A 4 26.12 0.23 -7.31
N SER A 5 25.57 1.35 -7.77
CA SER A 5 25.89 1.93 -9.09
C SER A 5 27.27 2.60 -9.14
N LEU A 6 27.93 2.80 -7.99
CA LEU A 6 29.31 3.29 -7.93
C LEU A 6 30.33 2.15 -8.14
N ILE A 7 29.92 0.90 -7.98
CA ILE A 7 30.80 -0.28 -8.01
C ILE A 7 30.46 -1.17 -9.23
N MET A 8 29.24 -1.07 -9.76
CA MET A 8 28.73 -2.00 -10.76
C MET A 8 28.34 -1.29 -12.07
N GLU A 9 28.61 -1.94 -13.20
CA GLU A 9 28.25 -1.44 -14.53
C GLU A 9 26.73 -1.17 -14.65
N LEU A 10 26.37 -0.02 -15.25
CA LEU A 10 24.98 0.43 -15.43
C LEU A 10 24.08 -0.62 -16.10
N ARG A 11 24.65 -1.49 -16.95
CA ARG A 11 23.92 -2.56 -17.64
C ARG A 11 23.43 -3.66 -16.68
N VAL A 12 24.29 -4.11 -15.76
CA VAL A 12 23.92 -5.12 -14.75
C VAL A 12 22.96 -4.52 -13.73
N TYR A 13 23.18 -3.25 -13.39
CA TYR A 13 22.32 -2.51 -12.45
C TYR A 13 20.88 -2.40 -12.96
N GLY A 14 20.70 -2.00 -14.23
CA GLY A 14 19.38 -1.92 -14.86
C GLY A 14 18.66 -3.27 -14.92
N ARG A 15 19.38 -4.38 -15.12
CA ARG A 15 18.80 -5.74 -15.14
C ARG A 15 18.29 -6.16 -13.78
N ILE A 16 19.13 -6.05 -12.75
CA ILE A 16 18.76 -6.43 -11.38
C ILE A 16 17.59 -5.57 -10.90
N GLN A 17 17.61 -4.26 -11.17
CA GLN A 17 16.50 -3.38 -10.81
C GLN A 17 15.21 -3.76 -11.54
N GLY A 18 15.27 -4.13 -12.83
CA GLY A 18 14.12 -4.61 -13.59
C GLY A 18 13.50 -5.87 -13.00
N ILE A 19 14.33 -6.89 -12.70
CA ILE A 19 13.88 -8.17 -12.12
C ILE A 19 13.29 -7.96 -10.72
N ILE A 20 13.94 -7.16 -9.88
CA ILE A 20 13.43 -6.85 -8.53
C ILE A 20 12.09 -6.12 -8.65
N THR A 21 11.98 -5.14 -9.55
CA THR A 21 10.72 -4.40 -9.75
C THR A 21 9.61 -5.34 -10.19
N LEU A 22 9.88 -6.29 -11.10
CA LEU A 22 8.91 -7.30 -11.52
C LEU A 22 8.42 -8.14 -10.34
N ILE A 23 9.34 -8.72 -9.58
CA ILE A 23 8.99 -9.62 -8.46
C ILE A 23 8.20 -8.84 -7.40
N VAL A 24 8.67 -7.65 -7.02
CA VAL A 24 8.01 -6.82 -6.01
C VAL A 24 6.63 -6.37 -6.47
N THR A 25 6.48 -5.93 -7.72
CA THR A 25 5.17 -5.49 -8.24
C THR A 25 4.20 -6.66 -8.40
N PHE A 26 4.68 -7.83 -8.83
CA PHE A 26 3.86 -9.04 -8.89
C PHE A 26 3.36 -9.47 -7.51
N LEU A 27 4.26 -9.56 -6.51
CA LEU A 27 3.87 -9.89 -5.13
C LEU A 27 2.93 -8.84 -4.54
N TRP A 28 3.12 -7.56 -4.88
CA TRP A 28 2.24 -6.48 -4.45
C TRP A 28 0.84 -6.64 -5.03
N VAL A 29 0.68 -6.94 -6.32
CA VAL A 29 -0.63 -7.21 -6.93
C VAL A 29 -1.32 -8.38 -6.24
N VAL A 30 -0.61 -9.50 -6.03
CA VAL A 30 -1.17 -10.69 -5.37
C VAL A 30 -1.60 -10.36 -3.93
N GLY A 31 -0.75 -9.69 -3.17
CA GLY A 31 -1.07 -9.28 -1.79
C GLY A 31 -2.26 -8.33 -1.72
N ALA A 32 -2.32 -7.33 -2.61
CA ALA A 32 -3.44 -6.40 -2.69
C ALA A 32 -4.75 -7.11 -3.08
N PHE A 33 -4.69 -8.09 -3.97
CA PHE A 33 -5.86 -8.87 -4.38
C PHE A 33 -6.44 -9.71 -3.21
N PHE A 34 -5.60 -10.46 -2.50
CA PHE A 34 -6.07 -11.27 -1.37
C PHE A 34 -6.56 -10.42 -0.20
N THR A 35 -5.88 -9.30 0.08
CA THR A 35 -6.32 -8.36 1.12
C THR A 35 -7.65 -7.70 0.76
N ALA A 36 -7.90 -7.41 -0.53
CA ALA A 36 -9.20 -6.90 -0.99
C ALA A 36 -10.32 -7.92 -0.75
N LEU A 37 -10.12 -9.18 -1.11
CA LEU A 37 -11.09 -10.26 -0.88
C LEU A 37 -11.39 -10.43 0.61
N LEU A 38 -10.35 -10.43 1.45
CA LEU A 38 -10.49 -10.59 2.89
C LEU A 38 -11.19 -9.38 3.53
N ALA A 39 -10.86 -8.17 3.09
CA ALA A 39 -11.51 -6.94 3.55
C ALA A 39 -13.00 -6.92 3.20
N LEU A 40 -13.33 -7.35 1.98
CA LEU A 40 -14.70 -7.40 1.47
C LEU A 40 -15.52 -8.49 2.20
N ALA A 41 -14.94 -9.67 2.42
CA ALA A 41 -15.57 -10.74 3.21
C ALA A 41 -15.85 -10.29 4.65
N LYS A 42 -14.87 -9.63 5.30
CA LYS A 42 -15.05 -9.07 6.64
C LYS A 42 -16.13 -8.00 6.68
N LEU A 43 -16.16 -7.09 5.70
CA LEU A 43 -17.15 -6.03 5.64
C LEU A 43 -18.58 -6.59 5.54
N PHE A 44 -18.80 -7.58 4.67
CA PHE A 44 -20.11 -8.24 4.59
C PHE A 44 -20.48 -9.00 5.86
N LEU A 45 -19.52 -9.67 6.50
CA LEU A 45 -19.76 -10.36 7.76
C LEU A 45 -20.16 -9.36 8.87
N MET A 46 -19.43 -8.25 8.99
CA MET A 46 -19.69 -7.21 9.98
C MET A 46 -21.04 -6.54 9.76
N PHE A 47 -21.35 -6.19 8.51
CA PHE A 47 -22.64 -5.60 8.16
C PHE A 47 -23.80 -6.58 8.36
N GLY A 48 -23.62 -7.84 7.96
CA GLY A 48 -24.61 -8.91 8.13
C GLY A 48 -24.93 -9.16 9.60
N LEU A 49 -23.92 -9.23 10.47
CA LEU A 49 -24.13 -9.37 11.92
C LEU A 49 -24.79 -8.12 12.51
N PHE A 50 -24.37 -6.91 12.11
CA PHE A 50 -24.95 -5.68 12.64
C PHE A 50 -26.46 -5.57 12.37
N VAL A 51 -26.90 -5.91 11.15
CA VAL A 51 -28.31 -5.83 10.72
C VAL A 51 -29.17 -6.99 11.23
N ALA A 52 -28.57 -8.13 11.57
CA ALA A 52 -29.28 -9.32 12.04
C ALA A 52 -29.71 -9.22 13.53
N ALA A 53 -30.55 -8.23 13.85
CA ALA A 53 -31.11 -8.08 15.18
C ALA A 53 -32.07 -9.24 15.52
N PRO A 54 -32.10 -9.74 16.78
CA PRO A 54 -31.31 -9.26 17.93
C PRO A 54 -29.98 -9.99 18.13
N PHE A 55 -29.88 -11.27 17.78
CA PHE A 55 -28.72 -12.11 18.14
C PHE A 55 -27.46 -11.78 17.35
N GLY A 56 -27.57 -11.41 16.07
CA GLY A 56 -26.44 -10.99 15.25
C GLY A 56 -25.84 -9.68 15.75
N THR A 57 -26.66 -8.71 16.13
CA THR A 57 -26.17 -7.43 16.66
C THR A 57 -25.42 -7.63 17.98
N ILE A 58 -25.87 -8.55 18.84
CA ILE A 58 -25.15 -8.92 20.06
C ILE A 58 -23.79 -9.56 19.73
N ALA A 59 -23.76 -10.50 18.78
CA ALA A 59 -22.51 -11.12 18.32
C ALA A 59 -21.54 -10.09 17.71
N TYR A 60 -22.06 -9.11 16.95
CA TYR A 60 -21.29 -8.00 16.42
C TYR A 60 -20.66 -7.16 17.54
N LEU A 61 -21.47 -6.75 18.54
CA LEU A 61 -20.99 -5.94 19.65
C LEU A 61 -19.97 -6.69 20.52
N ALA A 62 -20.11 -8.01 20.67
CA ALA A 62 -19.16 -8.84 21.41
C ALA A 62 -17.79 -8.94 20.73
N LEU A 63 -17.76 -8.99 19.38
CA LEU A 63 -16.52 -9.15 18.61
C LEU A 63 -15.89 -7.83 18.16
N TRP A 64 -16.69 -6.82 17.83
CA TRP A 64 -16.26 -5.54 17.23
C TRP A 64 -16.81 -4.30 17.93
N GLY A 65 -17.56 -4.44 19.02
CA GLY A 65 -18.15 -3.31 19.74
C GLY A 65 -17.12 -2.47 20.51
N SER A 66 -15.98 -3.05 20.89
CA SER A 66 -14.86 -2.35 21.51
C SER A 66 -13.73 -2.13 20.50
N PHE A 67 -13.80 -1.02 19.77
CA PHE A 67 -12.70 -0.62 18.90
C PHE A 67 -11.64 0.16 19.72
N PRO A 68 -10.37 -0.28 19.76
CA PRO A 68 -9.31 0.41 20.48
C PRO A 68 -8.84 1.65 19.69
N THR A 69 -9.65 2.71 19.73
CA THR A 69 -9.41 3.97 19.00
C THR A 69 -8.06 4.60 19.34
N SER A 70 -7.61 4.50 20.59
CA SER A 70 -6.30 5.01 21.03
C SER A 70 -5.12 4.24 20.40
N GLN A 71 -5.22 2.92 20.26
CA GLN A 71 -4.18 2.11 19.62
C GLN A 71 -4.15 2.36 18.11
N ALA A 72 -5.31 2.43 17.47
CA ALA A 72 -5.42 2.75 16.05
C ALA A 72 -4.83 4.14 15.75
N ALA A 73 -5.15 5.15 16.58
CA ALA A 73 -4.58 6.48 16.46
C ALA A 73 -3.05 6.48 16.63
N ALA A 74 -2.51 5.70 17.58
CA ALA A 74 -1.07 5.57 17.77
C ALA A 74 -0.36 4.94 16.55
N ILE A 75 -0.94 3.89 15.96
CA ILE A 75 -0.39 3.25 14.76
C ILE A 75 -0.46 4.21 13.56
N LEU A 76 -1.59 4.90 13.37
CA LEU A 76 -1.74 5.90 12.31
C LEU A 76 -0.77 7.07 12.49
N ALA A 77 -0.56 7.56 13.71
CA ALA A 77 0.41 8.62 13.99
C ALA A 77 1.86 8.16 13.73
N LEU A 78 2.21 6.94 14.14
CA LEU A 78 3.54 6.37 13.91
C LEU A 78 3.82 6.18 12.41
N LEU A 79 2.85 5.67 11.66
CA LEU A 79 2.97 5.52 10.21
C LEU A 79 3.10 6.86 9.50
N LEU A 80 2.39 7.89 9.97
CA LEU A 80 2.51 9.25 9.43
C LEU A 80 3.89 9.84 9.72
N LEU A 81 4.39 9.68 10.96
CA LEU A 81 5.73 10.10 11.36
C LEU A 81 6.78 9.42 10.47
N LEU A 82 6.66 8.11 10.24
CA LEU A 82 7.61 7.38 9.40
C LEU A 82 7.62 7.90 7.95
N LYS A 83 6.45 8.26 7.40
CA LYS A 83 6.35 8.88 6.08
C LYS A 83 6.97 10.29 6.03
N ILE A 84 6.79 11.09 7.07
CA ILE A 84 7.41 12.42 7.16
C ILE A 84 8.92 12.30 7.26
N VAL A 85 9.43 11.41 8.13
CA VAL A 85 10.87 11.14 8.25
C VAL A 85 11.43 10.66 6.91
N PHE A 86 10.73 9.74 6.23
CA PHE A 86 11.10 9.31 4.88
C PHE A 86 11.16 10.48 3.89
N ALA A 87 10.17 11.37 3.90
CA ALA A 87 10.15 12.54 3.03
C ALA A 87 11.33 13.48 3.30
N VAL A 88 11.64 13.75 4.57
CA VAL A 88 12.79 14.58 4.98
C VAL A 88 14.10 13.94 4.54
N LEU A 89 14.28 12.64 4.79
CA LEU A 89 15.48 11.89 4.37
C LEU A 89 15.64 11.87 2.84
N LEU A 90 14.54 11.80 2.09
CA LEU A 90 14.56 11.83 0.64
C LEU A 90 15.08 13.18 0.12
N VAL A 91 14.62 14.29 0.71
CA VAL A 91 15.09 15.65 0.41
C VAL A 91 16.58 15.81 0.75
N LEU A 92 17.00 15.35 1.93
CA LEU A 92 18.39 15.47 2.39
C LEU A 92 19.37 14.57 1.62
N SER A 93 18.93 13.40 1.16
CA SER A 93 19.79 12.42 0.49
C SER A 93 20.16 12.86 -0.91
N GLN A 94 19.17 13.10 -1.78
CA GLN A 94 19.41 13.67 -3.12
C GLN A 94 18.17 14.39 -3.65
N PRO A 95 18.22 15.71 -3.89
CA PRO A 95 17.07 16.48 -4.39
C PRO A 95 16.64 16.06 -5.81
N LYS A 96 17.48 15.33 -6.55
CA LYS A 96 17.14 14.76 -7.86
C LYS A 96 15.99 13.73 -7.77
N PHE A 97 15.77 13.08 -6.63
CA PHE A 97 14.64 12.16 -6.45
C PHE A 97 13.28 12.85 -6.46
N LEU A 98 13.22 14.13 -6.07
CA LEU A 98 11.99 14.93 -6.16
C LEU A 98 11.56 15.20 -7.60
N LYS A 99 12.43 14.96 -8.59
CA LYS A 99 12.09 15.07 -10.01
C LYS A 99 11.37 13.81 -10.53
N VAL A 100 11.40 12.71 -9.80
CA VAL A 100 10.72 11.47 -10.19
C VAL A 100 9.24 11.60 -9.80
N THR A 101 8.42 12.00 -10.76
CA THR A 101 6.97 12.26 -10.57
C THR A 101 6.24 11.08 -9.94
N GLY A 102 6.54 9.84 -10.36
CA GLY A 102 5.90 8.64 -9.80
C GLY A 102 6.14 8.46 -8.29
N LEU A 103 7.36 8.75 -7.82
CA LEU A 103 7.71 8.62 -6.40
C LEU A 103 7.05 9.72 -5.56
N VAL A 104 7.06 10.95 -6.07
CA VAL A 104 6.45 12.10 -5.39
C VAL A 104 4.94 11.93 -5.30
N VAL A 105 4.29 11.51 -6.38
CA VAL A 105 2.83 11.27 -6.39
C VAL A 105 2.47 10.14 -5.43
N LEU A 106 3.19 9.01 -5.43
CA LEU A 106 2.95 7.92 -4.50
C LEU A 106 3.09 8.36 -3.04
N LEU A 107 4.13 9.14 -2.73
CA LEU A 107 4.34 9.67 -1.40
C LEU A 107 3.18 10.57 -0.97
N LEU A 108 2.81 11.54 -1.82
CA LEU A 108 1.72 12.47 -1.57
C LEU A 108 0.37 11.78 -1.41
N VAL A 109 0.03 10.85 -2.32
CA VAL A 109 -1.20 10.07 -2.23
C VAL A 109 -1.22 9.25 -0.94
N SER A 110 -0.10 8.62 -0.56
CA SER A 110 -0.05 7.83 0.66
C SER A 110 -0.23 8.68 1.93
N VAL A 111 0.29 9.90 1.95
CA VAL A 111 0.14 10.82 3.09
C VAL A 111 -1.29 11.36 3.11
N LEU A 112 -1.82 11.78 1.97
CA LEU A 112 -3.17 12.33 1.83
C LEU A 112 -4.23 11.31 2.26
N VAL A 113 -4.15 10.07 1.76
CA VAL A 113 -5.07 8.99 2.17
C VAL A 113 -4.99 8.77 3.67
N GLN A 114 -3.79 8.76 4.26
CA GLN A 114 -3.63 8.55 5.69
C GLN A 114 -4.16 9.69 6.56
N VAL A 115 -4.00 10.94 6.13
CA VAL A 115 -4.56 12.10 6.84
C VAL A 115 -6.09 12.04 6.81
N ILE A 116 -6.68 11.74 5.65
CA ILE A 116 -8.14 11.57 5.51
C ILE A 116 -8.64 10.43 6.41
N LEU A 117 -7.94 9.30 6.43
CA LEU A 117 -8.24 8.16 7.30
C LEU A 117 -8.28 8.58 8.78
N GLY A 118 -7.24 9.26 9.25
CA GLY A 118 -7.15 9.71 10.65
C GLY A 118 -8.27 10.66 11.05
N LEU A 119 -8.66 11.58 10.14
CA LEU A 119 -9.75 12.51 10.39
C LEU A 119 -11.10 11.78 10.51
N ILE A 120 -11.38 10.84 9.62
CA ILE A 120 -12.68 10.13 9.62
C ILE A 120 -12.79 9.18 10.81
N HIS A 121 -11.69 8.55 11.20
CA HIS A 121 -11.64 7.67 12.36
C HIS A 121 -11.99 8.42 13.66
N SER A 122 -11.66 9.71 13.75
CA SER A 122 -11.98 10.55 14.90
C SER A 122 -13.46 10.97 15.02
N PHE A 123 -14.25 10.80 13.95
CA PHE A 123 -15.64 11.27 13.86
C PHE A 123 -16.69 10.16 14.05
N LEU A 124 -16.31 8.88 13.94
CA LEU A 124 -17.24 7.76 13.98
C LEU A 124 -17.65 7.37 15.43
N PRO A 125 -18.95 7.11 15.71
CA PRO A 125 -19.40 6.60 17.02
C PRO A 125 -19.02 5.13 17.24
N GLY A 126 -18.60 4.78 18.47
CA GLY A 126 -17.96 3.51 18.87
C GLY A 126 -18.22 2.26 18.01
N PRO A 127 -19.46 1.74 17.93
CA PRO A 127 -19.73 0.52 17.16
C PRO A 127 -19.52 0.69 15.66
N LEU A 128 -19.84 1.86 15.10
CA LEU A 128 -19.68 2.13 13.66
C LEU A 128 -18.22 2.34 13.25
N VAL A 129 -17.32 2.62 14.20
CA VAL A 129 -15.87 2.79 13.96
C VAL A 129 -15.28 1.55 13.29
N SER A 130 -15.64 0.35 13.77
CA SER A 130 -15.11 -0.91 13.24
C SER A 130 -15.52 -1.16 11.78
N ILE A 131 -16.77 -0.83 11.41
CA ILE A 131 -17.24 -0.94 10.02
C ILE A 131 -16.58 0.14 9.15
N GLY A 132 -16.47 1.37 9.67
CA GLY A 132 -15.83 2.48 8.98
C GLY A 132 -14.35 2.21 8.68
N ASP A 133 -13.60 1.67 9.64
CA ASP A 133 -12.21 1.26 9.48
C ASP A 133 -12.06 0.19 8.37
N GLN A 134 -12.91 -0.84 8.40
CA GLN A 134 -12.87 -1.91 7.41
C GLN A 134 -13.22 -1.42 5.99
N PHE A 135 -14.17 -0.48 5.87
CA PHE A 135 -14.51 0.17 4.60
C PHE A 135 -13.35 1.00 4.06
N TRP A 136 -12.68 1.75 4.94
CA TRP A 136 -11.52 2.54 4.59
C TRP A 136 -10.28 1.72 4.22
N ALA A 137 -10.08 0.59 4.89
CA ALA A 137 -9.08 -0.40 4.50
C ALA A 137 -9.34 -0.89 3.08
N LEU A 138 -10.60 -1.15 2.70
CA LEU A 138 -10.96 -1.56 1.34
C LEU A 138 -10.61 -0.47 0.30
N ILE A 139 -10.97 0.79 0.55
CA ILE A 139 -10.61 1.91 -0.34
C ILE A 139 -9.09 1.99 -0.51
N THR A 140 -8.34 1.89 0.58
CA THR A 140 -6.88 1.98 0.55
C THR A 140 -6.25 0.83 -0.24
N VAL A 141 -6.78 -0.39 -0.11
CA VAL A 141 -6.34 -1.55 -0.89
C VAL A 141 -6.66 -1.37 -2.37
N VAL A 142 -7.81 -0.82 -2.73
CA VAL A 142 -8.14 -0.52 -4.13
C VAL A 142 -7.17 0.50 -4.72
N VAL A 143 -6.86 1.58 -4.01
CA VAL A 143 -5.85 2.56 -4.44
C VAL A 143 -4.48 1.91 -4.59
N ALA A 144 -4.08 1.06 -3.64
CA ALA A 144 -2.82 0.32 -3.70
C ALA A 144 -2.77 -0.65 -4.89
N LEU A 145 -3.88 -1.34 -5.21
CA LEU A 145 -3.97 -2.25 -6.35
C LEU A 145 -3.82 -1.50 -7.67
N VAL A 146 -4.48 -0.34 -7.82
CA VAL A 146 -4.34 0.50 -9.02
C VAL A 146 -2.87 0.90 -9.23
N TRP A 147 -2.19 1.33 -8.17
CA TRP A 147 -0.76 1.67 -8.24
C TRP A 147 0.13 0.48 -8.52
N ALA A 148 -0.17 -0.69 -7.95
CA ALA A 148 0.56 -1.92 -8.22
C ALA A 148 0.45 -2.31 -9.70
N LEU A 149 -0.73 -2.16 -10.31
CA LEU A 149 -0.94 -2.40 -11.74
C LEU A 149 -0.18 -1.41 -12.62
N VAL A 150 -0.22 -0.11 -12.29
CA VAL A 150 0.56 0.91 -13.01
C VAL A 150 2.06 0.60 -12.99
N MET A 151 2.59 0.20 -11.83
CA MET A 151 4.00 -0.18 -11.68
C MET A 151 4.33 -1.50 -12.40
N LEU A 152 3.43 -2.47 -12.40
CA LEU A 152 3.59 -3.72 -13.14
C LEU A 152 3.66 -3.46 -14.65
N ILE A 153 2.76 -2.62 -15.19
CA ILE A 153 2.80 -2.20 -16.60
C ILE A 153 4.09 -1.44 -16.90
N GLY A 154 4.51 -0.54 -16.00
CA GLY A 154 5.78 0.18 -16.12
C GLY A 154 7.02 -0.73 -16.09
N SER A 155 6.90 -1.96 -15.58
CA SER A 155 7.99 -2.94 -15.58
C SER A 155 8.18 -3.66 -16.92
N ILE A 156 7.18 -3.64 -17.81
CA ILE A 156 7.20 -4.37 -19.11
C ILE A 156 8.43 -4.03 -19.97
N PRO A 157 8.84 -2.75 -20.16
CA PRO A 157 10.04 -2.43 -20.93
C PRO A 157 11.32 -3.03 -20.31
N ALA A 158 11.38 -3.11 -18.99
CA ALA A 158 12.50 -3.74 -18.30
C ALA A 158 12.54 -5.26 -18.54
N ILE A 159 11.37 -5.91 -18.61
CA ILE A 159 11.24 -7.33 -18.98
C ILE A 159 11.76 -7.56 -20.40
N ILE A 160 11.33 -6.74 -21.36
CA ILE A 160 11.74 -6.87 -22.77
C ILE A 160 13.26 -6.71 -22.90
N ASN A 161 13.85 -5.74 -22.20
CA ASN A 161 15.30 -5.53 -22.20
C ASN A 161 16.07 -6.66 -21.52
N ALA A 162 15.52 -7.28 -20.48
CA ALA A 162 16.12 -8.45 -19.84
C ALA A 162 16.10 -9.68 -20.78
N LEU A 163 14.99 -9.90 -21.50
CA LEU A 163 14.83 -11.04 -22.41
C LEU A 163 15.66 -10.91 -23.70
N ARG A 164 15.71 -9.72 -24.32
CA ARG A 164 16.44 -9.48 -25.58
C ARG A 164 17.93 -9.81 -25.51
N VAL A 165 18.56 -9.59 -24.36
CA VAL A 165 19.99 -9.88 -24.18
C VAL A 165 20.24 -11.35 -23.85
N SER A 166 19.28 -12.04 -23.25
CA SER A 166 19.39 -13.49 -23.05
C SER A 166 19.34 -14.25 -24.39
N GLY A 167 18.69 -13.69 -25.41
CA GLY A 167 18.69 -14.23 -26.77
C GLY A 167 19.98 -13.98 -27.55
N SER A 168 20.78 -12.97 -27.20
CA SER A 168 22.05 -12.67 -27.89
C SER A 168 23.28 -13.35 -27.25
N ALA A 169 23.09 -14.12 -26.18
CA ALA A 169 24.15 -14.89 -25.52
C ALA A 169 24.15 -16.38 -25.96
N GLY A 170 23.32 -16.71 -26.95
CA GLY A 170 23.15 -18.06 -27.50
C GLY A 170 23.75 -18.28 -28.89
N ASP A 171 24.44 -17.29 -29.45
CA ASP A 171 25.24 -17.37 -30.69
C ASP A 171 26.72 -17.05 -30.36
#